data_AF-A0AAI9NYW4-F1
#
_entry.id   AF-A0AAI9NYW4-F1
#
_cell.length_a   1.000
_cell.length_b   1.000
_cell.length_c   1.000
_cell.angle_alpha   90.00
_cell.angle_beta   90.00
_cell.angle_gamma   90.00
#
_symmetry.space_group_name_H-M   'P 1'
#
loop_
_entity.id
_entity.type
_entity.pdbx_description
1 polymer ?
#
loop_
_entity_poly.entity_id
_entity_poly.type
_entity_poly.pdbx_seq_one_letter_code
_entity_poly.pdbx_strand_id
1 'polypeptide(L)' 'MWTGTENNLYFQFAGSKTVARVSKYEISQIGDKVSFVFMPHKLHFFDSTTEKTI' A
#
# COMPACT_ATOMS: atom_id res chain seq x y z
N MET A 1 -23.21 -1.52 12.79
CA MET A 1 -22.82 -2.07 11.48
C MET A 1 -21.79 -1.13 10.87
N TRP A 2 -20.59 -1.60 10.52
CA TRP A 2 -19.58 -0.81 9.81
C TRP A 2 -20.11 -0.47 8.40
N THR A 3 -20.39 0.79 8.13
CA THR A 3 -20.97 1.29 6.87
C THR A 3 -19.92 1.77 5.85
N GLY A 4 -18.62 1.69 6.18
CA GLY A 4 -17.53 2.08 5.26
C GLY A 4 -17.27 1.03 4.18
N THR A 5 -17.10 1.47 2.93
CA THR A 5 -16.88 0.61 1.75
C THR A 5 -15.45 0.08 1.64
N GLU A 6 -14.47 0.81 2.19
CA GLU A 6 -13.03 0.55 2.02
C GLU A 6 -12.30 0.72 3.35
N ASN A 7 -11.15 0.06 3.46
CA ASN A 7 -10.25 0.16 4.61
C ASN A 7 -8.83 0.56 4.15
N ASN A 8 -8.07 1.20 5.04
CA ASN A 8 -6.67 1.49 4.81
C ASN A 8 -5.83 0.45 5.55
N LEU A 9 -5.06 -0.33 4.78
CA LEU A 9 -4.11 -1.29 5.33
C LEU A 9 -2.73 -0.64 5.42
N TYR A 10 -2.19 -0.55 6.63
CA TYR A 10 -0.86 -0.03 6.91
C TYR A 10 0.12 -1.18 7.10
N PHE A 11 1.25 -1.15 6.40
CA PHE A 11 2.25 -2.21 6.44
C PHE A 11 3.66 -1.66 6.24
N GLN A 12 4.67 -2.48 6.52
CA GLN A 12 6.06 -2.18 6.21
C GLN A 12 6.47 -2.87 4.92
N PHE A 13 7.06 -2.12 3.99
CA PHE A 13 7.63 -2.64 2.75
C PHE A 13 9.00 -2.02 2.52
N ALA A 14 10.02 -2.86 2.34
CA ALA A 14 11.41 -2.43 2.16
C ALA A 14 11.89 -1.40 3.21
N GLY A 15 11.49 -1.57 4.48
CA GLY A 15 11.83 -0.66 5.57
C GLY A 15 11.04 0.65 5.61
N SER A 16 10.12 0.88 4.66
CA SER A 16 9.26 2.06 4.59
C SER A 16 7.86 1.76 5.09
N LYS A 17 7.22 2.77 5.71
CA LYS A 17 5.78 2.70 6.05
C LYS A 17 4.96 2.94 4.79
N THR A 18 4.08 2.00 4.46
CA THR A 18 3.27 2.02 3.24
C THR A 18 1.80 1.85 3.60
N VAL A 19 0.93 2.41 2.76
CA VAL A 19 -0.53 2.29 2.86
C VAL A 19 -1.10 1.75 1.56
N ALA A 20 -2.03 0.80 1.67
CA ALA A 20 -2.85 0.33 0.56
C ALA A 20 -4.33 0.51 0.91
N ARG A 21 -5.13 0.89 -0.09
CA ARG A 21 -6.58 0.93 0.05
C ARG A 21 -7.14 -0.42 -0.38
N VAL A 22 -7.87 -1.06 0.53
CA VAL A 22 -8.38 -2.42 0.35
C VAL A 22 -9.90 -2.46 0.57
N SER A 23 -10.51 -3.54 0.10
CA SER A 23 -11.92 -3.79 0.37
C SER A 23 -12.17 -3.93 1.87
N LYS A 24 -13.37 -3.54 2.35
CA LYS A 24 -13.77 -3.76 3.74
C LYS A 24 -13.76 -5.23 4.19
N TYR A 25 -13.77 -6.16 3.22
CA TYR A 25 -13.71 -7.60 3.48
C TYR A 25 -12.28 -8.13 3.63
N GLU A 26 -11.29 -7.31 3.27
CA GLU A 26 -9.88 -7.60 3.48
C GLU A 26 -9.54 -7.32 4.95
N ILE A 27 -9.58 -8.37 5.76
CA ILE A 27 -9.30 -8.30 7.19
C ILE A 27 -7.90 -8.87 7.41
N SER A 28 -6.99 -8.03 7.90
CA SER A 28 -5.65 -8.41 8.34
C SER A 28 -5.38 -7.85 9.73
N GLN A 29 -4.66 -8.61 10.54
CA GLN A 29 -4.27 -8.24 11.90
C GLN A 29 -2.82 -7.76 11.94
N ILE A 30 -2.46 -7.08 13.04
CA ILE A 30 -1.09 -6.66 13.29
C ILE A 30 -0.21 -7.90 13.41
N GLY A 31 0.83 -7.97 12.56
CA GLY A 31 1.76 -9.10 12.52
C GLY A 31 1.47 -10.11 11.40
N ASP A 32 0.33 -10.00 10.73
CA ASP A 32 0.03 -10.83 9.57
C ASP A 32 0.99 -10.53 8.40
N LYS A 33 1.33 -11.59 7.65
CA LYS A 33 2.03 -11.44 6.38
C LYS A 33 1.01 -11.19 5.28
N VAL A 34 1.29 -10.19 4.46
CA VAL A 34 0.43 -9.74 3.37
C VAL A 34 1.20 -9.81 2.05
N SER A 35 0.51 -10.20 0.98
CA SER A 35 1.08 -10.23 -0.38
C SER A 35 0.33 -9.23 -1.24
N PHE A 36 1.05 -8.47 -2.06
CA PHE A 36 0.47 -7.45 -2.94
C PHE A 36 1.01 -7.59 -4.35
N VAL A 37 0.23 -7.11 -5.32
CA VAL A 37 0.63 -7.01 -6.73
C VAL A 37 0.71 -5.54 -7.09
N PHE A 38 1.88 -5.11 -7.56
CA PHE A 38 2.03 -3.79 -8.17
C PHE A 38 1.64 -3.84 -9.64
N MET A 39 0.83 -2.88 -10.08
CA MET A 39 0.55 -2.69 -11.50
C MET A 39 1.70 -1.86 -12.11
N PRO A 40 2.57 -2.41 -12.97
CA PRO A 40 3.78 -1.71 -13.40
C PRO A 40 3.50 -0.35 -14.05
N HIS A 41 2.41 -0.23 -14.82
CA HIS A 41 2.00 1.00 -15.48
C HIS A 41 1.44 2.09 -14.54
N LYS A 42 1.27 1.79 -13.24
CA LYS A 42 0.88 2.77 -12.20
C LYS A 42 2.04 3.11 -11.27
N LEU A 43 3.23 2.56 -11.51
CA LEU A 43 4.41 2.90 -10.74
C LEU A 43 4.99 4.22 -11.26
N HIS A 44 5.38 5.07 -10.32
CA HIS A 44 6.09 6.31 -10.59
C HIS A 44 7.47 6.20 -9.93
N PHE A 45 8.52 6.49 -10.70
CA PHE A 45 9.90 6.51 -10.21
C PHE A 45 10.38 7.95 -10.11
N PHE A 46 11.23 8.21 -9.12
CA PHE A 46 11.80 9.51 -8.87
C PHE A 46 13.31 9.37 -8.73
N ASP A 47 14.05 10.32 -9.29
CA ASP A 47 15.50 10.42 -9.11
C ASP A 47 15.83 10.72 -7.64
N SER A 48 16.78 9.99 -7.07
CA SER A 48 17.08 10.05 -5.63
C SER A 48 17.76 11.36 -5.18
N THR A 49 18.27 12.17 -6.10
CA THR A 49 18.98 13.42 -5.79
C THR A 49 18.14 14.65 -6.10
N THR A 50 17.43 14.63 -7.22
CA THR A 50 16.64 15.76 -7.74
C THR A 50 15.15 15.64 -7.46
N GLU A 51 14.68 14.46 -7.03
CA GLU A 51 13.27 14.14 -6.76
C GLU A 51 12.34 14.32 -7.97
N LYS A 52 12.90 14.39 -9.19
CA LYS A 52 12.13 14.51 -10.43
C LYS A 52 11.66 13.15 -10.93
N THR A 53 10.50 13.11 -11.57
CA THR A 53 9.94 11.92 -12.19
C THR A 53 10.83 11.41 -13.34
N ILE A 54 11.01 10.09 -13.40
CA ILE A 54 11.69 9.35 -14.46
C ILE A 54 10.68 8.53 -15.26
#